data_AF-L8LYC8-F1
#
_entry.id   AF-L8LYC8-F1
#
_cell.length_a   1.000
_cell.length_b   1.000
_cell.length_c   1.000
_cell.angle_alpha   90.00
_cell.angle_beta   90.00
_cell.angle_gamma   90.00
#
_symmetry.space_group_name_H-M   'P 1'
#
loop_
_entity.id
_entity.type
_entity.pdbx_description
1 polymer ?
#
loop_
_entity_poly.entity_id
_entity_poly.type
_entity_poly.pdbx_seq_one_letter_code
_entity_poly.pdbx_strand_id
1 'polypeptide(L)' 'MKTQQENVLALNYRLRSKLKMIQKSLALDEFEIEGFEDHYGVEIQEVLDINRQIFNVYLEEKVK' A
#
# COMPACT_ATOMS: atom_id res chain seq x y z
N MET A 1 18.82 -1.08 12.96
CA MET A 1 18.88 -1.97 11.77
C MET A 1 17.86 -3.10 11.86
N LYS A 2 17.95 -4.05 12.81
CA LYS A 2 16.99 -5.18 12.91
C LYS A 2 15.52 -4.73 13.03
N THR A 3 15.23 -3.77 13.91
CA THR A 3 13.87 -3.23 14.11
C THR A 3 13.32 -2.47 12.89
N GLN A 4 14.18 -1.81 12.10
CA GLN A 4 13.78 -1.12 10.87
C GLN A 4 13.43 -2.12 9.76
N GLN A 5 14.20 -3.20 9.61
CA GLN A 5 13.90 -4.26 8.66
C GLN A 5 12.61 -5.01 9.02
N GLU A 6 12.40 -5.30 10.31
CA GLU A 6 11.15 -5.88 10.81
C GLU A 6 9.94 -4.97 10.51
N ASN A 7 10.10 -3.64 10.65
CA ASN A 7 9.08 -2.67 10.27
C ASN A 7 8.81 -2.66 8.75
N VAL A 8 9.84 -2.73 7.90
CA VAL A 8 9.67 -2.79 6.44
C VAL A 8 8.97 -4.07 6.00
N LEU A 9 9.25 -5.21 6.65
CA LEU A 9 8.55 -6.47 6.38
C LEU A 9 7.05 -6.36 6.74
N ALA A 10 6.73 -5.76 7.89
CA ALA A 10 5.35 -5.52 8.30
C ALA A 10 4.62 -4.57 7.33
N LEU A 11 5.27 -3.49 6.90
CA LEU A 11 4.74 -2.55 5.91
C LEU A 11 4.48 -3.24 4.56
N ASN A 12 5.42 -4.07 4.09
CA ASN A 12 5.25 -4.85 2.85
C ASN A 12 4.08 -5.84 2.94
N TYR A 13 3.91 -6.51 4.09
CA TYR A 13 2.77 -7.39 4.31
C TYR A 13 1.45 -6.61 4.21
N ARG A 14 1.36 -5.47 4.90
CA ARG A 14 0.17 -4.60 4.89
C ARG A 14 -0.14 -4.08 3.48
N LEU A 15 0.89 -3.64 2.74
CA LEU A 15 0.78 -3.19 1.35
C LEU A 15 0.16 -4.27 0.45
N ARG A 16 0.75 -5.49 0.48
CA ARG A 16 0.27 -6.62 -0.33
C ARG A 16 -1.14 -7.05 0.04
N SER A 17 -1.49 -7.02 1.32
CA SER A 17 -2.83 -7.36 1.79
C SER A 17 -3.87 -6.36 1.25
N LYS A 18 -3.60 -5.06 1.33
CA LYS A 18 -4.49 -4.02 0.77
C LYS A 18 -4.63 -4.13 -0.75
N LEU A 19 -3.54 -4.29 -1.48
CA LEU A 19 -3.58 -4.49 -2.93
C LEU A 19 -4.43 -5.70 -3.33
N LYS A 20 -4.32 -6.81 -2.59
CA LYS A 20 -5.16 -8.00 -2.82
C LYS A 20 -6.64 -7.74 -2.54
N MET A 21 -6.95 -6.93 -1.52
CA MET A 21 -8.32 -6.54 -1.20
C MET A 21 -8.91 -5.70 -2.33
N ILE A 22 -8.22 -4.64 -2.74
CA ILE A 22 -8.62 -3.78 -3.87
C ILE A 22 -8.82 -4.63 -5.13
N GLN A 23 -7.85 -5.50 -5.46
CA GLN A 23 -7.95 -6.39 -6.63
C GLN A 23 -9.20 -7.29 -6.59
N LYS A 24 -9.53 -7.84 -5.42
CA LYS A 24 -10.73 -8.69 -5.27
C LYS A 24 -12.00 -7.89 -5.41
N SER A 25 -12.08 -6.71 -4.80
CA SER A 25 -13.24 -5.84 -4.91
C SER A 25 -13.47 -5.40 -6.37
N LEU A 26 -12.41 -5.01 -7.08
CA LEU A 26 -12.46 -4.68 -8.51
C LEU A 26 -12.87 -5.86 -9.40
N ALA A 27 -12.56 -7.09 -9.01
CA ALA A 27 -12.97 -8.27 -9.76
C ALA A 27 -14.45 -8.65 -9.50
N LEU A 28 -15.06 -8.11 -8.44
CA LEU A 28 -16.45 -8.33 -8.07
C LEU A 28 -17.36 -7.16 -8.49
N ASP A 29 -16.80 -5.97 -8.67
CA ASP A 29 -17.48 -4.84 -9.27
C ASP A 29 -17.57 -5.03 -10.80
N GLU A 30 -18.78 -5.30 -11.29
CA GLU A 30 -19.13 -5.09 -12.71
C GLU A 30 -19.39 -3.61 -13.03
N PHE A 31 -19.35 -2.73 -12.02
CA PHE A 31 -19.79 -1.34 -12.12
C PHE A 31 -18.79 -0.46 -12.87
N GLU A 32 -19.39 0.41 -13.68
CA GLU A 32 -18.77 1.43 -14.49
C GLU A 32 -17.83 2.31 -13.65
N ILE A 33 -16.84 2.91 -14.32
CA ILE A 33 -15.77 3.75 -13.76
C ILE A 33 -16.27 4.88 -12.81
N GLU A 34 -17.58 5.16 -12.82
CA GLU A 34 -18.24 6.15 -11.97
C GLU A 34 -18.30 5.69 -10.50
N GLY A 35 -17.75 6.48 -9.58
CA GLY A 35 -17.67 6.14 -8.14
C GLY A 35 -16.43 5.34 -7.73
N PHE A 36 -15.50 5.04 -8.65
CA PHE A 36 -14.25 4.36 -8.32
C PHE A 36 -13.44 5.11 -7.25
N GLU A 37 -13.33 6.43 -7.38
CA GLU A 37 -12.59 7.25 -6.42
C GLU A 37 -13.24 7.24 -5.03
N ASP A 38 -14.57 7.24 -4.95
CA ASP A 38 -15.29 7.18 -3.68
C ASP A 38 -15.16 5.80 -2.99
N HIS A 39 -15.08 4.73 -3.78
CA HIS A 39 -15.00 3.37 -3.27
C HIS A 39 -13.58 2.89 -2.95
N TYR A 40 -12.57 3.41 -3.67
CA TYR A 40 -11.19 2.91 -3.59
C TYR A 40 -10.16 3.99 -3.28
N GLY A 41 -10.52 5.27 -3.30
CA GLY A 41 -9.58 6.37 -3.12
C GLY A 41 -8.85 6.31 -1.77
N VAL A 42 -9.56 5.96 -0.70
CA VAL A 42 -8.96 5.79 0.64
C VAL A 42 -7.96 4.65 0.66
N GLU A 43 -8.34 3.50 0.10
CA GLU A 43 -7.52 2.29 0.06
C GLU A 43 -6.26 2.50 -0.79
N ILE A 44 -6.39 3.19 -1.92
CA ILE A 44 -5.27 3.57 -2.80
C ILE A 44 -4.35 4.56 -2.08
N GLN A 45 -4.90 5.56 -1.39
CA GLN A 45 -4.09 6.52 -0.64
C GLN A 45 -3.27 5.82 0.46
N GLU A 46 -3.87 4.87 1.18
CA GLU A 46 -3.15 4.09 2.19
C GLU A 46 -2.04 3.21 1.57
N VAL A 47 -2.25 2.64 0.38
CA VAL A 47 -1.23 1.91 -0.36
C VAL A 47 -0.05 2.83 -0.70
N LEU A 48 -0.33 4.05 -1.20
CA LEU A 48 0.70 5.04 -1.52
C LEU A 48 1.48 5.49 -0.28
N ASP A 49 0.80 5.69 0.84
CA ASP A 49 1.43 6.09 2.11
C ASP A 49 2.36 5.01 2.65
N ILE A 50 1.95 3.74 2.58
CA ILE A 50 2.80 2.61 2.97
C ILE A 50 4.03 2.52 2.05
N ASN A 51 3.84 2.67 0.74
CA ASN A 51 4.94 2.67 -0.22
C ASN A 51 5.94 3.81 0.06
N ARG A 52 5.44 5.01 0.38
CA ARG A 52 6.27 6.15 0.77
C ARG A 52 7.08 5.86 2.03
N GLN A 53 6.47 5.25 3.05
CA GLN A 53 7.18 4.87 4.28
C GLN A 53 8.31 3.86 4.00
N ILE A 54 8.04 2.85 3.17
CA ILE A 54 9.06 1.86 2.76
C ILE A 54 10.21 2.56 2.01
N PHE A 55 9.88 3.43 1.05
CA PHE A 55 10.87 4.17 0.27
C PHE A 55 11.75 5.08 1.14
N ASN A 56 11.15 5.77 2.11
CA ASN A 56 11.89 6.64 3.04
C ASN A 56 12.91 5.84 3.88
N VAL A 57 12.56 4.63 4.34
CA VAL A 57 13.51 3.76 5.04
C VAL A 57 14.69 3.41 4.14
N TYR A 58 14.44 3.06 2.88
CA TYR A 58 15.53 2.77 1.93
C TYR A 58 16.42 3.98 1.63
N LEU A 59 15.85 5.19 1.57
CA LEU A 59 16.64 6.41 1.39
C LEU A 59 17.52 6.68 2.61
N GLU A 60 16.98 6.56 3.82
CA GLU A 60 17.74 6.73 5.07
C GLU A 60 18.89 5.73 5.20
N GLU A 61 18.71 4.49 4.73
CA GLU A 61 19.76 3.47 4.70
C GLU A 61 20.88 3.79 3.70
N LYS A 62 20.58 4.49 2.59
CA LYS A 62 21.60 4.88 1.60
C LYS A 62 22.40 6.13 1.96
N VAL A 63 21.84 6.99 2.82
CA VAL A 63 22.47 8.24 3.25
C VAL A 63 23.40 8.04 4.46
N LYS A 64 23.32 6.89 5.14
CA LYS A 64 24.21 6.47 6.24
C LYS A 64 25.38 5.65 5.74
#